data_AF-A0A0U0ZTX4-F1
#
_entry.id   AF-A0A0U0ZTX4-F1
#
_cell.length_a   1.000
_cell.length_b   1.000
_cell.length_c   1.000
_cell.angle_alpha   90.00
_cell.angle_beta   90.00
_cell.angle_gamma   90.00
#
_symmetry.space_group_name_H-M   'P 1'
#
loop_
_entity.id
_entity.type
_entity.pdbx_description
1 polymer ?
#
loop_
_entity_poly.entity_id
_entity_poly.type
_entity_poly.pdbx_seq_one_letter_code
_entity_poly.pdbx_strand_id
1 'polypeptide(L)'
;MAPESKIRKLAANHGFVEHEARGVIGFHREHSDGRRQGLGVFWWSNDKHAAEAGIPRYYLVLDVSPGVPDAGGRFRLPMVAWPAAPADQTIRPWADVVAEFEEVFLPLLDSPVAQAPELTRALGNRYSLWAEGDLSNDQAWTPRTPTESDGRS
;
A
#
# COMPACT_ATOMS: atom_id res chain seq x y z
N MET A 1 -13.42 11.66 3.77
CA MET A 1 -12.31 10.79 4.19
C MET A 1 -12.91 9.52 4.78
N ALA A 2 -12.43 8.32 4.43
CA ALA A 2 -12.82 7.15 5.24
C ALA A 2 -12.28 7.39 6.66
N PRO A 3 -13.10 7.31 7.71
CA PRO A 3 -12.60 7.46 9.07
C PRO A 3 -11.46 6.47 9.30
N GLU A 4 -10.36 6.90 9.90
CA GLU A 4 -9.20 6.04 10.20
C GLU A 4 -9.61 4.73 10.89
N SER A 5 -10.69 4.77 11.68
CA SER A 5 -11.31 3.61 12.32
C SER A 5 -11.75 2.52 11.33
N LYS A 6 -12.20 2.89 10.13
CA LYS A 6 -12.56 1.92 9.07
C LYS A 6 -11.32 1.23 8.51
N ILE A 7 -10.22 1.96 8.34
CA ILE A 7 -8.96 1.41 7.85
C ILE A 7 -8.35 0.48 8.91
N ARG A 8 -8.31 0.92 10.17
CA ARG A 8 -7.89 0.07 11.30
C ARG A 8 -8.70 -1.22 11.36
N LYS A 9 -10.03 -1.13 11.16
CA LYS A 9 -10.91 -2.30 11.14
C LYS A 9 -10.61 -3.23 9.95
N LEU A 10 -10.40 -2.69 8.74
CA LEU A 10 -10.00 -3.48 7.57
C LEU A 10 -8.68 -4.21 7.85
N ALA A 11 -7.66 -3.48 8.30
CA ALA A 11 -6.36 -4.04 8.63
C ALA A 11 -6.46 -5.18 9.66
N ALA A 12 -7.15 -4.94 10.77
CA ALA A 12 -7.35 -5.93 11.83
C ALA A 12 -8.11 -7.18 11.34
N ASN A 13 -9.15 -7.01 10.51
CA ASN A 13 -9.92 -8.12 9.95
C ASN A 13 -9.07 -9.06 9.07
N HIS A 14 -7.97 -8.57 8.50
CA HIS A 14 -7.06 -9.35 7.66
C HIS A 14 -5.72 -9.66 8.35
N GLY A 15 -5.68 -9.60 9.68
CA GLY A 15 -4.51 -10.03 10.46
C GLY A 15 -3.33 -9.06 10.46
N PHE A 16 -3.54 -7.81 10.04
CA PHE A 16 -2.52 -6.78 10.18
C PHE A 16 -2.55 -6.17 11.58
N VAL A 17 -1.38 -5.86 12.12
CA VAL A 17 -1.16 -5.18 13.39
C VAL A 17 -0.67 -3.77 13.14
N GLU A 18 -1.30 -2.78 13.78
CA GLU A 18 -0.90 -1.37 13.68
C GLU A 18 0.50 -1.18 14.30
N HIS A 19 1.34 -0.38 13.64
CA HIS A 19 2.63 0.04 14.17
C HIS A 19 2.77 1.55 13.99
N GLU A 20 3.56 2.16 14.87
CA GLU A 20 3.82 3.58 14.79
C GLU A 20 4.73 3.89 13.58
N ALA A 21 4.24 4.75 12.68
CA ALA A 21 4.99 5.25 11.55
C ALA A 21 4.81 6.77 11.49
N ARG A 22 5.92 7.51 11.35
CA ARG A 22 5.85 8.98 11.31
C ARG A 22 5.13 9.44 10.06
N GLY A 23 4.00 10.14 10.24
CA GLY A 23 3.26 10.78 9.16
C GLY A 23 2.33 9.86 8.36
N VAL A 24 2.20 8.59 8.73
CA VAL A 24 1.28 7.63 8.09
C VAL A 24 0.70 6.66 9.13
N ILE A 25 -0.49 6.12 8.87
CA ILE A 25 -1.02 4.98 9.63
C ILE A 25 -0.45 3.73 8.98
N GLY A 26 0.41 3.01 9.70
CA GLY A 26 1.09 1.82 9.22
C GLY A 26 0.58 0.56 9.89
N PHE A 27 0.46 -0.52 9.13
CA PHE A 27 0.16 -1.85 9.62
C PHE A 27 1.11 -2.88 9.03
N HIS A 28 1.36 -3.96 9.74
CA HIS A 28 2.16 -5.08 9.24
C HIS A 28 1.47 -6.42 9.52
N ARG A 29 1.69 -7.40 8.64
CA ARG A 29 1.25 -8.77 8.82
C ARG A 29 2.44 -9.70 8.61
N GLU A 30 2.65 -10.62 9.54
CA GLU A 30 3.67 -11.66 9.44
C GLU A 30 3.02 -13.01 9.15
N HIS A 31 3.56 -13.73 8.18
CA HIS A 31 3.13 -15.08 7.82
C HIS A 31 4.03 -16.11 8.52
N SER A 32 3.52 -17.32 8.73
CA SER A 32 4.29 -18.42 9.34
C SER A 32 5.51 -18.84 8.53
N ASP A 33 5.57 -18.49 7.25
CA ASP A 33 6.69 -18.73 6.34
C ASP A 33 7.75 -17.61 6.38
N GLY A 34 7.61 -16.63 7.28
CA GLY A 34 8.55 -15.52 7.46
C GLY A 34 8.32 -14.32 6.53
N ARG A 35 7.31 -14.35 5.65
CA ARG A 35 6.94 -13.15 4.87
C ARG A 35 6.39 -12.05 5.77
N ARG A 36 6.78 -10.81 5.48
CA ARG A 36 6.24 -9.62 6.12
C ARG A 36 5.60 -8.71 5.08
N GLN A 37 4.36 -8.33 5.34
CA GLN A 37 3.58 -7.44 4.48
C GLN A 37 3.30 -6.13 5.19
N GLY A 38 3.28 -5.04 4.42
CA GLY A 38 2.96 -3.71 4.89
C GLY A 38 1.64 -3.21 4.29
N LEU A 39 0.85 -2.52 5.10
CA LEU A 39 -0.29 -1.73 4.66
C LEU A 39 -0.13 -0.32 5.22
N GLY A 40 -0.13 0.69 4.36
CA GLY A 40 -0.02 2.09 4.73
C GLY A 40 -1.18 2.91 4.17
N VAL A 41 -1.56 3.96 4.88
CA VAL A 41 -2.50 4.96 4.35
C VAL A 41 -1.74 6.17 3.86
N PHE A 42 -1.98 6.58 2.63
CA PHE A 42 -1.36 7.78 2.06
C PHE A 42 -2.42 8.76 1.57
N TRP A 43 -2.18 10.04 1.83
CA TRP A 43 -2.96 11.13 1.28
C TRP A 43 -2.06 12.32 0.95
N TRP A 44 -2.38 12.98 -0.15
CA TRP A 44 -1.72 14.21 -0.55
C TRP A 44 -2.43 15.40 0.11
N SER A 45 -1.68 16.28 0.76
CA SER A 45 -2.20 17.56 1.26
C SER A 45 -2.39 18.60 0.14
N ASN A 46 -1.70 18.42 -0.99
CA ASN A 46 -1.78 19.28 -2.17
C ASN A 46 -2.47 18.53 -3.32
N ASP A 47 -3.79 18.68 -3.42
CA ASP A 47 -4.62 18.06 -4.47
C ASP A 47 -4.16 18.41 -5.89
N LYS A 48 -3.59 19.61 -6.09
CA LYS A 48 -3.06 20.05 -7.39
C LYS A 48 -1.90 19.18 -7.84
N HIS A 49 -1.02 18.80 -6.91
CA HIS A 49 0.12 17.93 -7.24
C HIS A 49 -0.34 16.54 -7.66
N ALA A 50 -1.28 15.94 -6.92
CA ALA A 50 -1.83 14.63 -7.30
C ALA A 50 -2.49 14.66 -8.68
N ALA A 51 -3.17 15.76 -9.01
CA ALA A 51 -3.77 15.98 -10.33
C ALA A 51 -2.71 16.12 -11.44
N GLU A 52 -1.66 16.93 -11.24
CA GLU A 52 -0.57 17.13 -12.21
C GLU A 52 0.24 15.85 -12.45
N ALA A 53 0.52 15.10 -11.38
CA ALA A 53 1.24 13.82 -11.46
C ALA A 53 0.38 12.67 -12.01
N GLY A 54 -0.93 12.87 -12.15
CA GLY A 54 -1.83 11.82 -12.60
C GLY A 54 -1.85 10.64 -11.62
N ILE A 55 -1.98 10.93 -10.33
CA ILE A 55 -2.05 9.93 -9.25
C ILE A 55 -3.28 10.16 -8.35
N PRO A 56 -3.79 9.12 -7.67
CA PRO A 56 -4.88 9.30 -6.72
C PRO A 56 -4.44 10.17 -5.52
N ARG A 57 -5.27 11.11 -5.09
CA ARG A 57 -5.02 11.98 -3.92
C ARG A 57 -5.20 11.24 -2.57
N TYR A 58 -5.97 10.15 -2.55
CA TYR A 58 -6.16 9.27 -1.40
C TYR A 58 -6.04 7.81 -1.85
N TYR A 59 -5.14 7.05 -1.25
CA TYR A 59 -4.94 5.64 -1.57
C TYR A 59 -4.34 4.86 -0.40
N LEU A 60 -4.55 3.55 -0.40
CA LEU A 60 -3.80 2.63 0.44
C LEU A 60 -2.53 2.21 -0.30
N VAL A 61 -1.39 2.20 0.37
CA VAL A 61 -0.15 1.60 -0.10
C VAL A 61 -0.06 0.18 0.44
N LEU A 62 0.11 -0.79 -0.44
CA LEU A 62 0.32 -2.18 -0.08
C LEU A 62 1.75 -2.57 -0.44
N ASP A 63 2.52 -2.97 0.56
CA ASP A 63 3.86 -3.52 0.38
C ASP A 63 3.77 -5.04 0.48
N VAL A 64 3.86 -5.69 -0.68
CA VAL A 64 3.98 -7.14 -0.76
C VAL A 64 5.45 -7.45 -0.83
N SER A 65 6.16 -7.31 0.30
CA SER A 65 7.52 -7.82 0.40
C SER A 65 7.45 -9.34 0.55
N PRO A 66 7.84 -10.14 -0.47
CA PRO A 66 8.39 -11.44 -0.16
C PRO A 66 9.61 -11.17 0.73
N GLY A 67 10.03 -12.11 1.58
CA GLY A 67 11.26 -11.97 2.37
C GLY A 67 12.56 -11.90 1.54
N VAL A 68 12.52 -11.32 0.34
CA VAL A 68 13.58 -11.16 -0.65
C VAL A 68 13.64 -9.68 -1.02
N PRO A 69 14.78 -9.00 -0.81
CA PRO A 69 14.92 -7.53 -0.92
C PRO A 69 14.48 -6.87 -2.24
N ASP A 70 14.28 -7.62 -3.33
CA ASP A 70 14.00 -7.05 -4.66
C ASP A 70 12.82 -7.73 -5.40
N ALA A 71 12.09 -8.64 -4.75
CA ALA A 71 10.98 -9.35 -5.38
C ALA A 71 9.60 -8.81 -4.94
N GLY A 72 9.58 -7.74 -4.14
CA GLY A 72 8.37 -7.13 -3.62
C GLY A 72 7.82 -6.00 -4.48
N GLY A 73 6.51 -6.04 -4.71
CA GLY A 73 5.77 -4.97 -5.37
C GLY A 73 5.18 -4.02 -4.33
N ARG A 74 5.34 -2.71 -4.54
CA ARG A 74 4.49 -1.70 -3.90
C ARG A 74 3.32 -1.39 -4.81
N PHE A 75 2.14 -1.47 -4.24
CA PHE A 75 0.89 -1.20 -4.95
C PHE A 75 0.11 -0.08 -4.28
N ARG A 76 -0.78 0.53 -5.05
CA ARG A 76 -1.74 1.50 -4.57
C ARG A 76 -3.16 1.04 -4.85
N LEU A 77 -4.04 1.15 -3.86
CA LEU A 77 -5.48 1.00 -4.02
C LEU A 77 -6.15 2.39 -3.90
N PRO A 78 -6.64 2.97 -5.01
CA PRO A 78 -7.31 4.28 -4.98
C PRO A 78 -8.58 4.27 -4.14
N MET A 79 -8.69 5.24 -3.22
CA MET A 79 -9.90 5.48 -2.42
C MET A 79 -10.82 6.54 -3.03
N VAL A 80 -10.46 6.99 -4.23
CA VAL A 80 -11.17 7.96 -5.07
C VAL A 80 -11.43 7.33 -6.43
N ALA A 81 -12.38 7.86 -7.19
CA ALA A 81 -12.61 7.45 -8.57
C ALA A 81 -11.30 7.59 -9.36
N TRP A 82 -10.80 6.48 -9.91
CA TRP A 82 -9.50 6.42 -10.58
C TRP A 82 -9.44 5.21 -11.54
N PRO A 83 -8.78 5.30 -12.70
CA PRO A 83 -8.33 6.55 -13.34
C PRO A 83 -9.53 7.43 -13.71
N ALA A 84 -9.44 8.71 -13.39
CA ALA A 84 -10.45 9.72 -13.69
C ALA A 84 -9.75 10.99 -14.17
N ALA A 85 -10.51 11.93 -14.76
CA ALA A 85 -9.95 13.26 -15.06
C ALA A 85 -9.37 13.84 -13.75
N PRO A 86 -8.20 14.52 -13.78
CA PRO A 86 -7.51 14.96 -12.55
C PRO A 86 -8.36 15.79 -11.58
N ALA A 87 -9.39 16.48 -12.09
CA ALA A 87 -10.32 17.28 -11.31
C ALA A 87 -11.47 16.47 -10.65
N ASP A 88 -11.69 15.21 -11.04
CA ASP A 88 -12.80 14.37 -10.59
C ASP A 88 -12.32 13.16 -9.78
N GLN A 89 -11.53 13.44 -8.73
CA GLN A 89 -11.11 12.45 -7.74
C GLN A 89 -12.11 12.33 -6.60
N THR A 90 -13.37 12.09 -6.93
CA THR A 90 -14.47 11.93 -5.98
C THR A 90 -14.23 10.71 -5.07
N ILE A 91 -14.47 10.85 -3.76
CA ILE A 91 -14.28 9.74 -2.80
C ILE A 91 -15.24 8.61 -3.13
N ARG A 92 -14.71 7.38 -3.21
CA ARG A 92 -15.50 6.18 -3.50
C ARG A 92 -16.31 5.73 -2.26
N PRO A 93 -17.44 5.04 -2.46
CA PRO A 93 -18.07 4.28 -1.39
C PRO A 93 -17.05 3.35 -0.72
N TRP A 94 -17.01 3.34 0.61
CA TRP A 94 -16.05 2.52 1.34
C TRP A 94 -16.24 1.02 1.08
N ALA A 95 -17.48 0.57 0.88
CA ALA A 95 -17.78 -0.82 0.55
C ALA A 95 -17.05 -1.26 -0.73
N ASP A 96 -16.99 -0.39 -1.76
CA ASP A 96 -16.31 -0.69 -3.01
C ASP A 96 -14.79 -0.77 -2.84
N VAL A 97 -14.22 0.05 -1.95
CA VAL A 97 -12.79 -0.02 -1.60
C VAL A 97 -12.47 -1.33 -0.89
N VAL A 98 -13.33 -1.76 0.03
CA VAL A 98 -13.18 -3.06 0.72
C VAL A 98 -13.32 -4.22 -0.27
N ALA A 99 -14.33 -4.20 -1.14
CA ALA A 99 -14.52 -5.22 -2.16
C ALA A 99 -13.30 -5.32 -3.09
N GLU A 100 -12.78 -4.20 -3.60
CA GLU A 100 -11.58 -4.21 -4.45
C GLU A 100 -10.33 -4.67 -3.68
N PHE A 101 -10.20 -4.35 -2.39
CA PHE A 101 -9.14 -4.90 -1.55
C PHE A 101 -9.22 -6.43 -1.43
N GLU A 102 -10.40 -6.94 -1.11
CA GLU A 102 -10.66 -8.37 -0.92
C GLU A 102 -10.57 -9.17 -2.22
N GLU A 103 -11.00 -8.61 -3.35
CA GLU A 103 -10.98 -9.28 -4.65
C GLU A 103 -9.61 -9.25 -5.30
N VAL A 104 -8.88 -8.13 -5.19
CA VAL A 104 -7.65 -7.90 -5.95
C VAL A 104 -6.40 -8.18 -5.11
N PHE A 105 -6.36 -7.65 -3.89
CA PHE A 105 -5.14 -7.62 -3.09
C PHE A 105 -5.05 -8.75 -2.08
N LEU A 106 -6.15 -9.14 -1.46
CA LEU A 106 -6.14 -10.24 -0.49
C LEU A 106 -5.61 -11.56 -1.11
N PRO A 107 -5.98 -11.97 -2.33
CA PRO A 107 -5.39 -13.15 -2.97
C PRO A 107 -3.89 -13.02 -3.17
N LEU A 108 -3.39 -11.84 -3.57
CA LEU A 108 -1.95 -11.58 -3.71
C LEU A 108 -1.22 -11.66 -2.36
N LEU A 109 -1.82 -11.13 -1.31
CA LEU A 109 -1.27 -11.16 0.05
C LEU A 109 -1.25 -12.59 0.62
N ASP A 110 -2.28 -13.39 0.36
CA ASP A 110 -2.35 -14.76 0.88
C ASP A 110 -1.57 -15.78 0.02
N SER A 111 -1.24 -15.43 -1.22
CA SER A 111 -0.53 -16.32 -2.13
C SER A 111 0.92 -16.60 -1.70
N PRO A 112 1.43 -17.84 -1.88
CA PRO A 112 2.83 -18.15 -1.65
C PRO A 112 3.79 -17.25 -2.46
N VAL A 113 5.00 -17.01 -1.94
CA VAL A 113 6.04 -16.17 -2.62
C VAL A 113 6.21 -16.55 -4.09
N ALA A 114 6.22 -17.84 -4.40
CA ALA A 114 6.45 -18.33 -5.76
C ALA A 114 5.36 -17.90 -6.76
N GLN A 115 4.14 -17.63 -6.30
CA GLN A 115 3.00 -17.23 -7.14
C GLN A 115 2.82 -15.70 -7.20
N ALA A 116 3.40 -14.97 -6.24
CA ALA A 116 3.28 -13.51 -6.17
C ALA A 116 3.75 -12.77 -7.46
N PRO A 117 4.81 -13.19 -8.18
CA PRO A 117 5.23 -12.51 -9.41
C PRO A 117 4.19 -12.56 -10.53
N GLU A 118 3.49 -13.69 -10.70
CA GLU A 118 2.48 -13.86 -11.74
C GLU A 118 1.25 -13.00 -11.44
N LEU A 119 0.75 -13.07 -10.21
CA LEU A 119 -0.38 -12.27 -9.73
C LEU A 119 -0.07 -10.77 -9.79
N THR A 120 1.15 -10.38 -9.42
CA THR A 120 1.64 -8.99 -9.52
C THR A 120 1.62 -8.48 -10.96
N ARG A 121 2.09 -9.29 -11.94
CA ARG A 121 2.07 -8.90 -13.35
C ARG A 121 0.64 -8.72 -13.88
N ALA A 122 -0.31 -9.51 -13.38
CA ALA A 122 -1.71 -9.44 -13.79
C ALA A 122 -2.44 -8.17 -13.31
N LEU A 123 -1.96 -7.52 -12.23
CA LEU A 123 -2.58 -6.30 -11.68
C LEU A 123 -2.53 -5.10 -12.65
N GLY A 124 -1.55 -5.06 -13.55
CA GLY A 124 -1.39 -3.97 -14.51
C GLY A 124 -1.06 -2.60 -13.90
N ASN A 125 -0.99 -1.58 -14.74
CA ASN A 125 -0.43 -0.27 -14.37
C ASN A 125 -1.29 0.54 -13.39
N ARG A 126 -2.59 0.23 -13.27
CA ARG A 126 -3.51 0.94 -12.35
C ARG A 126 -3.02 0.89 -10.91
N TYR A 127 -2.56 -0.30 -10.49
CA TYR A 127 -2.19 -0.57 -9.10
C TYR A 127 -0.70 -0.43 -8.83
N SER A 128 0.14 -0.41 -9.87
CA SER A 128 1.57 -0.19 -9.68
C SER A 128 1.82 1.19 -9.07
N LEU A 129 2.58 1.24 -7.98
CA LEU A 129 3.08 2.49 -7.43
C LEU A 129 4.18 3.10 -8.32
N TRP A 130 4.83 2.28 -9.15
CA TRP A 130 6.01 2.64 -9.95
C TRP A 130 5.78 2.50 -11.47
N ALA A 131 4.53 2.62 -11.94
CA ALA A 131 4.28 2.59 -13.38
C ALA A 131 5.17 3.63 -14.10
N GLU A 132 5.74 3.25 -15.25
CA GLU A 132 6.69 4.08 -16.02
C GLU A 132 6.16 5.52 -16.17
N GLY A 133 6.82 6.46 -15.48
CA GLY A 133 6.43 7.88 -15.41
C GLY A 133 6.40 8.47 -13.99
N ASP A 134 6.34 7.66 -12.92
CA ASP A 134 6.18 8.11 -11.52
C ASP A 134 7.53 8.37 -10.78
N LEU A 135 8.67 8.31 -11.48
CA LEU A 135 10.03 8.31 -10.90
C LEU A 135 10.58 9.69 -10.44
N SER A 136 9.73 10.65 -10.07
CA SER A 136 10.23 11.98 -9.67
C SER A 136 10.53 12.16 -8.17
N ASN A 137 10.36 11.15 -7.31
CA ASN A 137 10.65 11.35 -5.88
C ASN A 137 11.13 10.10 -5.13
N ASP A 138 12.35 9.68 -5.48
CA ASP A 138 13.09 8.56 -4.90
C ASP A 138 13.64 8.82 -3.47
N GLN A 139 12.98 9.65 -2.65
CA GLN A 139 13.50 10.05 -1.32
C GLN A 139 12.56 9.83 -0.13
N ALA A 140 11.34 9.33 -0.31
CA ALA A 140 10.44 9.11 0.82
C ALA A 140 10.23 7.61 1.06
N TRP A 141 10.96 7.09 2.04
CA TRP A 141 10.76 5.81 2.75
C TRP A 141 11.76 4.69 2.43
N THR A 142 12.87 4.71 3.18
CA THR A 142 13.62 3.52 3.56
C THR A 142 13.05 3.01 4.90
N PRO A 143 12.62 1.74 5.02
CA PRO A 143 12.36 1.16 6.33
C PRO A 143 13.68 1.16 7.09
N ARG A 144 13.76 1.94 8.18
CA ARG A 144 14.90 1.84 9.08
C ARG A 144 14.86 0.46 9.70
N THR A 145 15.92 -0.32 9.50
CA THR A 145 16.20 -1.52 10.28
C THR A 145 16.13 -1.13 11.77
N PRO A 146 15.42 -1.90 12.62
CA PRO A 146 15.60 -1.76 14.05
C PRO A 146 17.07 -2.01 14.34
N THR A 147 17.72 -1.03 14.94
CA THR A 147 19.11 -1.09 15.37
C THR A 147 19.33 -2.39 16.16
N GLU A 148 20.25 -3.23 15.68
CA GLU A 148 20.89 -4.23 16.55
C GLU A 148 21.48 -3.47 17.73
N SER A 149 20.85 -3.68 18.89
CA SER A 149 21.46 -3.73 20.21
C SER A 149 22.83 -3.04 20.33
N ASP A 150 22.83 -1.83 20.90
CA ASP A 150 23.96 -1.33 21.69
C ASP A 150 24.18 -2.29 22.86
N GLY A 151 24.94 -3.34 22.57
CA GLY A 151 25.43 -4.32 23.51
C GLY A 151 26.92 -4.14 23.69
N ARG A 152 27.27 -3.70 24.90
CA ARG A 152 28.55 -3.92 25.60
C ARG A 152 29.72 -3.05 25.15
N SER A 153 30.57 -2.56 26.04
CA SER A 153 30.67 -2.63 27.50
C SER A 153 31.71 -1.60 27.94
#